data_AF-A0A7Y4RCE7-F1
#
_entry.id   AF-A0A7Y4RCE7-F1
#
_cell.length_a   1.000
_cell.length_b   1.000
_cell.length_c   1.000
_cell.angle_alpha   90.00
_cell.angle_beta   90.00
_cell.angle_gamma   90.00
#
_symmetry.space_group_name_H-M   'P 1'
#
loop_
_entity.id
_entity.type
_entity.pdbx_description
1 polymer ?
#
loop_
_entity_poly.entity_id
_entity_poly.type
_entity_poly.pdbx_seq_one_letter_code
_entity_poly.pdbx_strand_id
1 'polypeptide(L)'
;MRKMIFVSLLVGLAVLITACGSSAPMQETTSAKDVNIVVASNPSPAMMGDAELILTITDMDGNPIEGATVDVGADHTDMSGMGMSGLATEQGGGKYSIKANFDESGNWMLTVKVTKDSLDYKEDIEFEVQ
;
A
#
# COMPACT_ATOMS: atom_id res chain seq x y z
N MET A 1 -52.29 -50.37 -45.19
CA MET A 1 -50.94 -50.45 -45.80
C MET A 1 -50.37 -49.04 -45.80
N ARG A 2 -49.13 -48.70 -45.42
CA ARG A 2 -47.95 -49.31 -44.78
C ARG A 2 -46.96 -48.11 -44.73
N LYS A 3 -46.00 -48.13 -43.79
CA LYS A 3 -44.73 -47.34 -43.78
C LYS A 3 -44.89 -45.91 -43.22
N MET A 4 -44.37 -45.48 -42.06
CA MET A 4 -43.03 -45.63 -41.44
C MET A 4 -41.89 -45.46 -42.44
N ILE A 5 -41.13 -44.35 -42.35
CA ILE A 5 -39.70 -44.13 -42.71
C ILE A 5 -39.44 -42.64 -42.35
N PHE A 6 -38.81 -42.29 -41.22
CA PHE A 6 -37.36 -42.23 -40.91
C PHE A 6 -36.52 -41.48 -41.97
N VAL A 7 -35.73 -40.51 -41.51
CA VAL A 7 -34.49 -39.91 -42.06
C VAL A 7 -34.44 -38.48 -41.48
N SER A 8 -33.88 -38.26 -40.29
CA SER A 8 -32.44 -38.14 -40.01
C SER A 8 -31.78 -37.05 -40.86
N LEU A 9 -31.57 -35.85 -40.31
CA LEU A 9 -30.34 -35.10 -40.58
C LEU A 9 -30.14 -33.87 -39.68
N LEU A 10 -28.98 -33.87 -39.01
CA LEU A 10 -28.05 -32.76 -38.81
C LEU A 10 -28.35 -31.63 -37.80
N VAL A 11 -27.48 -31.59 -36.77
CA VAL A 11 -26.66 -30.42 -36.33
C VAL A 11 -27.44 -29.29 -35.67
N GLY A 12 -27.21 -28.93 -34.40
CA GLY A 12 -25.97 -28.89 -33.65
C GLY A 12 -25.93 -27.49 -33.02
N LEU A 13 -26.57 -27.33 -31.87
CA LEU A 13 -26.64 -26.04 -31.18
C LEU A 13 -25.74 -26.09 -29.93
N ALA A 14 -24.54 -25.53 -30.10
CA ALA A 14 -23.55 -25.35 -29.05
C ALA A 14 -24.08 -24.38 -27.99
N VAL A 15 -24.23 -24.88 -26.76
CA VAL A 15 -24.48 -24.06 -25.58
C VAL A 15 -23.12 -23.62 -25.03
N LEU A 16 -22.74 -22.38 -25.29
CA LEU A 16 -21.60 -21.74 -24.63
C LEU A 16 -22.06 -21.28 -23.24
N ILE A 17 -21.63 -21.99 -22.21
CA ILE A 17 -21.79 -21.57 -20.82
C ILE A 17 -20.59 -20.67 -20.50
N THR A 18 -20.78 -19.36 -20.60
CA THR A 18 -19.84 -18.36 -20.08
C THR A 18 -19.78 -18.50 -18.56
N ALA A 19 -18.79 -19.23 -18.08
CA ALA A 19 -18.42 -19.26 -16.67
C ALA A 19 -17.89 -17.87 -16.30
N CYS A 20 -18.69 -17.14 -15.52
CA CYS A 20 -18.33 -15.85 -14.95
C CYS A 20 -17.12 -16.06 -14.02
N GLY A 21 -15.94 -15.64 -14.45
CA GLY A 21 -14.76 -15.58 -13.61
C GLY A 21 -15.00 -14.57 -12.50
N SER A 22 -15.07 -15.04 -11.25
CA SER A 22 -14.96 -14.17 -10.08
C SER A 22 -13.50 -13.75 -9.93
N SER A 23 -13.05 -12.83 -10.77
CA SER A 23 -11.89 -12.00 -10.46
C SER A 23 -12.39 -10.94 -9.50
N ALA A 24 -12.12 -11.11 -8.20
CA ALA A 24 -12.23 -10.04 -7.24
C ALA A 24 -11.35 -8.88 -7.75
N PRO A 25 -11.91 -7.70 -8.05
CA PRO A 25 -11.06 -6.52 -8.13
C PRO A 25 -10.51 -6.33 -6.73
N MET A 26 -9.19 -6.53 -6.59
CA MET A 26 -8.44 -6.03 -5.46
C MET A 26 -8.77 -4.55 -5.36
N GLN A 27 -9.47 -4.21 -4.28
CA GLN A 27 -9.92 -2.86 -4.01
C GLN A 27 -8.65 -2.09 -3.64
N GLU A 28 -8.02 -1.49 -4.65
CA GLU A 28 -7.17 -0.31 -4.53
C GLU A 28 -8.05 0.76 -3.89
N THR A 29 -8.21 0.67 -2.57
CA THR A 29 -8.87 1.69 -1.78
C THR A 29 -7.82 2.77 -1.61
N THR A 30 -7.61 3.53 -2.68
CA THR A 30 -7.08 4.88 -2.54
C THR A 30 -8.16 5.67 -1.79
N SER A 31 -8.19 5.51 -0.46
CA SER A 31 -8.89 6.42 0.45
C SER A 31 -8.18 7.76 0.31
N ALA A 32 -8.65 8.52 -0.67
CA ALA A 32 -8.05 9.72 -1.15
C ALA A 32 -8.03 10.80 -0.05
N LYS A 33 -6.84 11.31 0.26
CA LYS A 33 -6.56 12.66 0.78
C LYS A 33 -7.11 13.09 2.15
N ASP A 34 -7.60 12.17 2.97
CA ASP A 34 -8.08 12.53 4.32
C ASP A 34 -6.99 12.58 5.40
N VAL A 35 -5.79 12.09 5.07
CA VAL A 35 -4.61 12.04 5.95
C VAL A 35 -3.47 12.82 5.29
N ASN A 36 -2.74 13.57 6.11
CA ASN A 36 -1.52 14.26 5.73
C ASN A 36 -0.36 13.68 6.54
N ILE A 37 0.71 13.26 5.85
CA ILE A 37 1.90 12.67 6.45
C ILE A 37 3.10 13.56 6.12
N VAL A 38 3.76 14.07 7.16
CA VAL A 38 5.03 14.81 7.03
C VAL A 38 6.13 13.98 7.68
N VAL A 39 7.19 13.71 6.93
CA VAL A 39 8.34 12.96 7.41
C VAL A 39 9.51 13.91 7.70
N ALA A 40 10.09 13.79 8.88
CA ALA A 40 11.35 14.40 9.27
C ALA A 40 12.35 13.30 9.67
N SER A 41 13.64 13.64 9.70
CA SER A 41 14.70 12.72 10.09
C SER A 41 15.66 13.31 11.11
N ASN A 42 16.34 12.44 11.85
CA ASN A 42 17.49 12.79 12.68
C ASN A 42 18.62 11.77 12.41
N PRO A 43 19.75 12.18 11.81
CA PRO A 43 20.09 13.55 11.38
C PRO A 43 19.18 14.10 10.28
N SER A 44 19.18 15.42 10.09
CA SER A 44 18.46 16.13 9.02
C SER A 44 19.46 16.96 8.19
N PRO A 45 19.64 16.71 6.89
CA PRO A 45 19.00 15.63 6.11
C PRO A 45 19.42 14.23 6.61
N ALA A 46 18.64 13.21 6.26
CA ALA A 46 18.99 11.84 6.59
C ALA A 46 20.34 11.48 5.98
N MET A 47 21.13 10.71 6.72
CA MET A 47 22.45 10.25 6.32
C MET A 47 22.46 8.73 6.29
N MET A 48 23.34 8.16 5.49
CA MET A 48 23.63 6.73 5.52
C MET A 48 23.97 6.27 6.95
N GLY A 49 23.47 5.09 7.32
CA GLY A 49 23.58 4.50 8.65
C GLY A 49 22.30 4.69 9.47
N ASP A 50 22.47 4.77 10.78
CA ASP A 50 21.35 4.90 11.71
C ASP A 50 20.71 6.29 11.59
N ALA A 51 19.40 6.31 11.34
CA ALA A 51 18.57 7.50 11.35
C ALA A 51 17.29 7.24 12.15
N GLU A 52 16.74 8.29 12.74
CA GLU A 52 15.38 8.28 13.29
C GLU A 52 14.44 8.97 12.30
N LEU A 53 13.40 8.28 11.85
CA LEU A 53 12.33 8.87 11.05
C LEU A 53 11.18 9.26 11.98
N ILE A 54 10.71 10.50 11.85
CA ILE A 54 9.64 11.08 12.65
C ILE A 54 8.51 11.47 11.70
N LEU A 55 7.40 10.74 11.78
CA LEU A 55 6.20 10.98 10.99
C LEU A 55 5.23 11.81 11.81
N THR A 56 4.79 12.94 11.27
CA THR A 56 3.68 13.74 11.83
C THR A 56 2.44 13.49 10.97
N ILE A 57 1.40 12.93 11.59
CA ILE A 57 0.20 12.46 10.91
C ILE A 57 -1.00 13.26 11.40
N THR A 58 -1.66 13.95 10.48
CA THR A 58 -2.84 14.78 10.75
C THR A 58 -3.99 14.45 9.82
N ASP A 59 -5.21 14.78 10.22
CA ASP A 59 -6.36 14.82 9.31
C ASP A 59 -6.33 16.09 8.43
N MET A 60 -7.33 16.26 7.56
CA MET A 60 -7.47 17.45 6.68
C MET A 60 -7.68 18.77 7.43
N ASP A 61 -8.22 18.72 8.65
CA ASP A 61 -8.44 19.90 9.49
C ASP A 61 -7.17 20.26 10.28
N GLY A 62 -6.10 19.45 10.16
CA GLY A 62 -4.84 19.62 10.85
C GLY A 62 -4.84 19.06 12.27
N ASN A 63 -5.86 18.30 12.67
CA ASN A 63 -5.87 17.66 13.98
C ASN A 63 -4.93 16.44 13.97
N PRO A 64 -4.18 16.20 15.07
CA PRO A 64 -3.31 15.04 15.16
C PRO A 64 -4.11 13.73 15.17
N ILE A 65 -3.67 12.76 14.37
CA ILE A 65 -4.19 11.40 14.42
C ILE A 65 -3.36 10.63 15.45
N GLU A 66 -3.91 10.46 16.65
CA GLU A 66 -3.29 9.67 17.74
C GLU A 66 -3.86 8.25 17.82
N GLY A 67 -3.15 7.32 18.45
CA GLY A 67 -3.58 5.93 18.67
C GLY A 67 -3.68 5.07 17.41
N ALA A 68 -3.14 5.51 16.28
CA ALA A 68 -3.04 4.71 15.06
C ALA A 68 -1.88 3.70 15.13
N THR A 69 -2.06 2.56 14.45
CA THR A 69 -0.94 1.70 14.06
C THR A 69 -0.30 2.30 12.83
N VAL A 70 1.00 2.59 12.90
CA VAL A 70 1.76 3.16 11.79
C VAL A 70 2.86 2.18 11.40
N ASP A 71 2.69 1.54 10.25
CA ASP A 71 3.68 0.65 9.63
C ASP A 71 4.44 1.44 8.56
N VAL A 72 5.76 1.39 8.62
CA VAL A 72 6.65 2.14 7.74
C VAL A 72 7.56 1.15 7.04
N GLY A 73 7.48 1.10 5.71
CA GLY A 73 8.47 0.48 4.84
C GLY A 73 9.36 1.53 4.20
N ALA A 74 10.59 1.16 3.86
CA ALA A 74 11.50 1.94 3.04
C ALA A 74 12.22 1.01 2.06
N ASP A 75 12.20 1.34 0.77
CA ASP A 75 12.87 0.58 -0.28
C ASP A 75 13.76 1.51 -1.11
N HIS A 76 14.99 1.08 -1.41
CA HIS A 76 15.88 1.85 -2.28
C HIS A 76 15.34 1.81 -3.72
N THR A 77 15.17 2.97 -4.37
CA THR A 77 14.48 3.01 -5.68
C THR A 77 15.38 2.58 -6.83
N ASP A 78 16.69 2.82 -6.71
CA ASP A 78 17.64 2.53 -7.78
C ASP A 78 18.21 1.10 -7.72
N MET A 79 17.99 0.37 -6.60
CA MET A 79 18.51 -0.98 -6.38
C MET A 79 17.48 -1.86 -5.65
N SER A 80 17.10 -2.98 -6.26
CA SER A 80 16.13 -3.91 -5.66
C SER A 80 16.75 -4.76 -4.54
N GLY A 81 16.00 -4.99 -3.47
CA GLY A 81 16.39 -5.94 -2.40
C GLY A 81 17.06 -5.29 -1.19
N MET A 82 17.22 -3.96 -1.20
CA MET A 82 17.58 -3.14 -0.05
C MET A 82 16.32 -2.48 0.49
N GLY A 83 16.05 -2.68 1.78
CA GLY A 83 14.86 -2.12 2.40
C GLY A 83 14.77 -2.43 3.89
N MET A 84 13.84 -1.74 4.53
CA MET A 84 13.46 -1.98 5.92
C MET A 84 11.96 -1.84 6.08
N SER A 85 11.42 -2.46 7.13
CA SER A 85 10.06 -2.18 7.57
C SER A 85 9.90 -2.34 9.07
N GLY A 86 8.89 -1.68 9.63
CA GLY A 86 8.55 -1.84 11.03
C GLY A 86 7.46 -0.90 11.50
N LEU A 87 7.00 -1.16 12.73
CA LEU A 87 6.02 -0.31 13.40
C LEU A 87 6.71 0.91 14.02
N ALA A 88 6.19 2.10 13.70
CA ALA A 88 6.57 3.33 14.37
C ALA A 88 5.90 3.42 15.75
N THR A 89 6.63 3.95 16.71
CA THR A 89 6.19 4.15 18.10
C THR A 89 5.55 5.53 18.24
N GLU A 90 4.32 5.59 18.74
CA GLU A 90 3.64 6.84 19.02
C GLU A 90 4.39 7.68 20.08
N GLN A 91 4.54 8.97 19.80
CA GLN A 91 5.20 9.97 20.65
C GLN A 91 4.21 11.03 21.18
N GLY A 92 2.94 10.96 20.79
CA GLY A 92 1.90 11.95 21.08
C GLY A 92 1.89 13.14 20.11
N GLY A 93 0.79 13.88 20.09
CA GLY A 93 0.60 15.02 19.18
C GLY A 93 0.62 14.62 17.70
N GLY A 94 0.17 13.39 17.39
CA GLY A 94 0.18 12.83 16.03
C GLY A 94 1.56 12.44 15.52
N LYS A 95 2.58 12.39 16.39
CA LYS A 95 3.94 12.01 16.02
C LYS A 95 4.20 10.53 16.25
N TYR A 96 4.89 9.91 15.30
CA TYR A 96 5.31 8.51 15.33
C TYR A 96 6.79 8.43 14.95
N SER A 97 7.58 7.67 15.71
CA SER A 97 9.02 7.53 15.49
C SER A 97 9.41 6.09 15.19
N ILE A 98 10.27 5.89 14.20
CA ILE A 98 10.89 4.60 13.89
C ILE A 98 12.39 4.78 13.67
N LYS A 99 13.18 3.81 14.15
CA LYS A 99 14.61 3.74 13.83
C LYS A 99 14.78 3.06 12.47
N ALA A 100 15.53 3.72 11.61
CA ALA A 100 15.93 3.25 10.31
C ALA A 100 17.45 3.03 10.27
N ASN A 101 17.89 2.08 9.45
CA ASN A 101 19.28 1.93 9.08
C ASN A 101 19.33 1.92 7.55
N PHE A 102 19.83 3.01 6.97
CA PHE A 102 20.01 3.13 5.52
C PHE A 102 21.41 2.65 5.17
N ASP A 103 21.51 1.55 4.44
CA ASP A 103 22.77 0.94 4.05
C ASP A 103 23.48 1.67 2.90
N GLU A 104 22.74 2.50 2.16
CA GLU A 104 23.25 3.29 1.04
C GLU A 104 22.59 4.68 0.96
N SER A 105 23.35 5.67 0.48
CA SER A 105 22.84 7.00 0.11
C SER A 105 22.06 6.93 -1.21
N GLY A 106 21.05 7.77 -1.38
CA GLY A 106 20.32 7.87 -2.63
C GLY A 106 18.84 8.11 -2.43
N ASN A 107 18.07 7.70 -3.43
CA ASN A 107 16.62 7.83 -3.44
C ASN A 107 15.97 6.59 -2.83
N TRP A 108 15.08 6.83 -1.88
CA TRP A 108 14.30 5.83 -1.18
C TRP A 108 12.82 6.15 -1.33
N MET A 109 12.00 5.11 -1.38
CA MET A 109 10.55 5.23 -1.32
C MET A 109 10.09 4.77 0.06
N LEU A 110 9.51 5.67 0.85
CA LEU A 110 8.85 5.30 2.10
C LEU A 110 7.41 4.90 1.81
N THR A 111 7.02 3.68 2.20
CA THR A 111 5.61 3.27 2.22
C THR A 111 5.09 3.43 3.65
N VAL A 112 4.18 4.36 3.88
CA VAL A 112 3.57 4.58 5.20
C VAL A 112 2.14 4.10 5.20
N LYS A 113 1.82 3.13 6.06
CA LYS A 113 0.46 2.62 6.28
C LYS A 113 -0.03 3.05 7.66
N VAL A 114 -1.16 3.74 7.71
CA VAL A 114 -1.82 4.23 8.92
C VAL A 114 -3.15 3.49 9.08
N THR A 115 -3.31 2.77 10.19
CA THR A 115 -4.54 2.03 10.49
C THR A 115 -5.09 2.40 11.86
N LYS A 116 -6.37 2.80 11.91
CA LYS A 116 -7.07 3.14 13.17
C LYS A 116 -8.58 2.97 12.99
N ASP A 117 -9.22 2.13 13.79
CA ASP A 117 -10.66 1.82 13.66
C ASP A 117 -11.05 1.44 12.21
N SER A 118 -11.77 2.30 11.50
CA SER A 118 -12.12 2.13 10.08
C SER A 118 -11.18 2.83 9.10
N LEU A 119 -10.21 3.63 9.60
CA LEU A 119 -9.17 4.24 8.79
C LEU A 119 -8.17 3.15 8.37
N ASP A 120 -8.02 2.98 7.06
CA ASP A 120 -6.94 2.23 6.42
C ASP A 120 -6.38 3.11 5.29
N TYR A 121 -5.26 3.79 5.56
CA TYR A 121 -4.62 4.74 4.66
C TYR A 121 -3.20 4.29 4.35
N LYS A 122 -2.78 4.43 3.09
CA LYS A 122 -1.42 4.15 2.64
C LYS A 122 -0.95 5.27 1.72
N GLU A 123 0.28 5.72 1.91
CA GLU A 123 0.94 6.72 1.07
C GLU A 123 2.40 6.32 0.82
N ASP A 124 2.84 6.52 -0.42
CA ASP A 124 4.24 6.35 -0.81
C ASP A 124 4.88 7.74 -0.90
N ILE A 125 6.01 7.95 -0.22
CA ILE A 125 6.67 9.24 -0.04
C ILE A 125 8.13 9.11 -0.50
N GLU A 126 8.53 9.93 -1.47
CA GLU A 126 9.94 10.03 -1.88
C GLU A 126 10.79 10.60 -0.75
N PHE A 127 11.95 9.98 -0.51
CA PHE A 127 12.84 10.33 0.57
C PHE A 127 14.31 10.21 0.12
N GLU A 128 15.14 11.19 0.51
CA GLU A 128 16.55 11.23 0.10
C GLU A 128 17.46 10.98 1.30
N VAL A 129 18.45 10.11 1.11
CA VAL A 129 19.50 9.78 2.10
C VAL A 129 20.86 10.23 1.55
N GLN A 130 21.64 10.94 2.35
CA GLN A 130 22.95 11.51 1.98
C GLN A 130 24.16 10.71 2.46
#